data_AF-A0A0S8I959-F1
#
_entry.id   AF-A0A0S8I959-F1
#
_cell.length_a   1.000
_cell.length_b   1.000
_cell.length_c   1.000
_cell.angle_alpha   90.00
_cell.angle_beta   90.00
_cell.angle_gamma   90.00
#
_symmetry.space_group_name_H-M   'P 1'
#
loop_
_entity.id
_entity.type
_entity.pdbx_description
1 polymer ?
#
loop_
_entity_poly.entity_id
_entity_poly.type
_entity_poly.pdbx_seq_one_letter_code
_entity_poly.pdbx_strand_id
1 'polypeptide(L)'
;MQGGADFLMAFGDSPATQAMVAYLTSAEGATAWAKAGFDLSPNKWADGKYIDAALAKKGAALANAAGFTPDLGDTIPAPFGEAEWRAIVDIIQGADIATALAAAAAAQAEGLGQ
;
A
#
# COMPACT_ATOMS: atom_id res chain seq x y z
N MET A 1 -11.00 1.32 3.75
CA MET A 1 -9.75 1.17 4.53
C MET A 1 -8.65 1.87 3.77
N GLN A 2 -7.70 2.50 4.46
CA GLN A 2 -6.49 3.05 3.85
C GLN A 2 -5.27 2.35 4.44
N GLY A 3 -4.19 2.24 3.67
CA GLY A 3 -2.92 1.70 4.13
C GLY A 3 -1.96 1.43 2.97
N GLY A 4 -0.75 1.01 3.29
CA GLY A 4 0.26 0.74 2.28
C GLY A 4 -0.02 -0.51 1.46
N ALA A 5 0.54 -0.58 0.26
CA ALA A 5 0.37 -1.69 -0.68
C ALA A 5 1.69 -2.06 -1.39
N ASP A 6 2.09 -3.32 -1.24
CA ASP A 6 3.20 -3.91 -2.00
C ASP A 6 2.69 -4.64 -3.25
N PHE A 7 3.32 -4.37 -4.40
CA PHE A 7 2.92 -4.95 -5.68
C PHE A 7 3.88 -6.05 -6.14
N LEU A 8 3.32 -7.20 -6.50
CA LEU A 8 4.03 -8.24 -7.24
C LEU A 8 3.85 -7.99 -8.74
N MET A 9 4.96 -7.82 -9.47
CA MET A 9 4.94 -7.68 -10.93
C MET A 9 5.71 -8.83 -11.60
N ALA A 10 5.11 -9.40 -12.65
CA ALA A 10 5.75 -10.39 -13.50
C ALA A 10 6.13 -9.74 -14.85
N PHE A 11 7.42 -9.76 -15.18
CA PHE A 11 7.95 -9.15 -16.41
C PHE A 11 8.10 -10.15 -17.57
N GLY A 12 7.61 -11.38 -17.38
CA GLY A 12 7.61 -12.44 -18.38
C GLY A 12 6.65 -13.55 -17.98
N ASP A 13 6.43 -14.49 -18.89
CA ASP A 13 5.37 -15.50 -18.82
C ASP A 13 5.89 -16.94 -18.84
N SER A 14 7.16 -17.14 -18.47
CA SER A 14 7.75 -18.47 -18.39
C SER A 14 6.90 -19.40 -17.49
N PRO A 15 6.89 -20.72 -17.73
CA PRO A 15 6.17 -21.67 -16.87
C PRO A 15 6.55 -21.55 -15.39
N ALA A 16 7.81 -21.20 -15.09
CA ALA A 16 8.28 -20.98 -13.72
C ALA A 16 7.66 -19.73 -13.09
N THR A 17 7.62 -18.61 -13.83
CA THR A 17 6.98 -17.37 -13.37
C THR A 17 5.50 -17.58 -13.10
N GLN A 18 4.81 -18.24 -14.03
CA GLN A 18 3.39 -18.55 -13.88
C GLN A 18 3.13 -19.46 -12.67
N ALA A 19 3.97 -20.47 -12.44
CA ALA A 19 3.85 -21.35 -11.28
C ALA A 19 3.99 -20.61 -9.95
N MET A 20 4.93 -19.65 -9.85
CA MET A 20 5.09 -18.81 -8.66
C MET A 20 3.85 -17.96 -8.40
N VAL A 21 3.35 -17.26 -9.41
CA VAL A 21 2.14 -16.42 -9.29
C VAL A 21 0.92 -17.27 -8.93
N ALA A 22 0.76 -18.43 -9.57
CA ALA A 22 -0.31 -19.38 -9.28
C ALA A 22 -0.27 -19.86 -7.83
N TYR A 23 0.91 -20.19 -7.30
CA TYR A 23 1.06 -20.57 -5.89
C TYR A 23 0.69 -19.42 -4.95
N LEU A 24 1.26 -18.22 -5.14
CA LEU A 24 1.00 -17.08 -4.24
C LEU A 24 -0.48 -16.66 -4.22
N THR A 25 -1.18 -16.84 -5.34
CA THR A 25 -2.61 -16.52 -5.48
C THR A 25 -3.54 -17.70 -5.15
N SER A 26 -3.01 -18.88 -4.80
CA SER A 26 -3.81 -20.05 -4.41
C SER A 26 -4.26 -20.01 -2.94
N ALA A 27 -5.12 -20.95 -2.56
CA ALA A 27 -5.54 -21.17 -1.17
C ALA A 27 -4.38 -21.56 -0.25
N GLU A 28 -3.51 -22.43 -0.75
CA GLU A 28 -2.31 -22.91 -0.09
C GLU A 28 -1.32 -21.76 0.12
N GLY A 29 -1.09 -20.96 -0.92
CA GLY A 29 -0.24 -19.76 -0.83
C GLY A 29 -0.79 -18.75 0.18
N ALA A 30 -2.11 -18.50 0.18
CA ALA A 30 -2.74 -17.60 1.16
C ALA A 30 -2.53 -18.08 2.60
N THR A 31 -2.72 -19.39 2.83
CA THR A 31 -2.51 -20.00 4.15
C THR A 31 -1.05 -19.95 4.57
N ALA A 32 -0.12 -20.22 3.64
CA ALA A 32 1.31 -20.12 3.89
C ALA A 32 1.71 -18.67 4.25
N TRP A 33 1.22 -17.69 3.49
CA TRP A 33 1.49 -16.27 3.73
C TRP A 33 1.00 -15.82 5.11
N ALA A 34 -0.27 -16.11 5.44
CA ALA A 34 -0.86 -15.74 6.72
C ALA A 34 -0.12 -16.34 7.94
N LYS A 35 0.48 -17.53 7.76
CA LYS A 35 1.30 -18.20 8.77
C LYS A 35 2.75 -17.70 8.83
N ALA A 36 3.28 -17.14 7.73
CA ALA A 36 4.63 -16.60 7.69
C ALA A 36 4.79 -15.35 8.57
N GLY A 37 3.70 -14.62 8.83
CA GLY A 37 3.66 -13.57 9.85
C GLY A 37 4.33 -12.24 9.43
N PHE A 38 4.48 -11.98 8.14
CA PHE A 38 5.01 -10.71 7.62
C PHE A 38 3.96 -9.58 7.72
N ASP A 39 2.97 -9.55 6.83
CA ASP A 39 1.79 -8.68 6.92
C ASP A 39 0.61 -9.31 6.14
N LEU A 40 -0.46 -8.54 5.93
CA LEU A 40 -1.68 -8.98 5.27
C LEU A 40 -1.45 -9.44 3.82
N SER A 41 -2.28 -10.39 3.39
CA SER A 41 -2.41 -10.77 1.99
C SER A 41 -3.72 -10.22 1.41
N PRO A 42 -3.72 -9.70 0.17
CA PRO A 42 -4.95 -9.39 -0.55
C PRO A 42 -5.70 -10.64 -1.02
N ASN A 43 -5.08 -11.83 -0.89
CA ASN A 43 -5.73 -13.09 -1.21
C ASN A 43 -6.79 -13.42 -0.15
N LYS A 44 -8.07 -13.42 -0.55
CA LYS A 44 -9.23 -13.64 0.34
C LYS A 44 -9.16 -14.95 1.15
N TRP A 45 -8.39 -15.93 0.71
CA TRP A 45 -8.24 -17.21 1.41
C TRP A 45 -7.33 -17.11 2.64
N ALA A 46 -6.65 -15.98 2.85
CA ALA A 46 -5.86 -15.69 4.05
C ALA A 46 -6.74 -15.28 5.24
N ASP A 47 -8.00 -14.90 5.02
CA ASP A 47 -8.91 -14.52 6.10
C ASP A 47 -9.11 -15.67 7.10
N GLY A 48 -9.03 -15.33 8.39
CA GLY A 48 -9.05 -16.30 9.48
C GLY A 48 -7.84 -17.26 9.55
N LYS A 49 -6.77 -17.04 8.75
CA LYS A 49 -5.56 -17.89 8.76
C LYS A 49 -4.36 -17.28 9.50
N TYR A 50 -4.43 -16.00 9.84
CA TYR A 50 -3.37 -15.31 10.57
C TYR A 50 -3.22 -15.87 11.98
N ILE A 51 -1.98 -16.18 12.36
CA ILE A 51 -1.65 -16.75 13.69
C ILE A 51 -1.27 -15.68 14.71
N ASP A 52 -0.74 -14.55 14.24
CA ASP A 52 -0.45 -13.40 15.09
C ASP A 52 -1.74 -12.61 15.36
N ALA A 53 -1.95 -12.22 16.61
CA ALA A 53 -3.19 -11.55 17.04
C ALA A 53 -3.37 -10.16 16.41
N ALA A 54 -2.28 -9.42 16.19
CA ALA A 54 -2.35 -8.11 15.54
C ALA A 54 -2.68 -8.29 14.05
N LEU A 55 -2.05 -9.26 13.38
CA LEU A 55 -2.37 -9.59 12.00
C LEU A 55 -3.79 -10.14 11.83
N ALA A 56 -4.30 -10.95 12.77
CA ALA A 56 -5.68 -11.41 12.75
C ALA A 56 -6.68 -10.25 12.84
N LYS A 57 -6.42 -9.27 13.72
CA LYS A 57 -7.25 -8.05 13.84
C LYS A 57 -7.20 -7.20 12.57
N LYS A 58 -6.00 -6.97 12.03
CA LYS A 58 -5.79 -6.24 10.77
C LYS A 58 -6.46 -6.95 9.58
N GLY A 59 -6.31 -8.27 9.49
CA GLY A 59 -6.88 -9.11 8.44
C GLY A 59 -8.40 -9.09 8.44
N ALA A 60 -9.03 -9.16 9.62
CA ALA A 60 -10.48 -9.00 9.75
C ALA A 60 -10.94 -7.60 9.29
N ALA A 61 -10.17 -6.54 9.58
CA ALA A 61 -10.49 -5.20 9.11
C ALA A 61 -10.41 -5.09 7.57
N LEU A 62 -9.40 -5.72 6.95
CA LEU A 62 -9.24 -5.77 5.50
C LEU A 62 -10.36 -6.58 4.83
N ALA A 63 -10.67 -7.77 5.35
CA ALA A 63 -11.70 -8.66 4.79
C ALA A 63 -13.11 -8.04 4.81
N ASN A 64 -13.39 -7.17 5.79
CA ASN A 64 -14.67 -6.48 5.92
C ASN A 64 -14.66 -5.06 5.33
N ALA A 65 -13.57 -4.63 4.70
CA ALA A 65 -13.52 -3.32 4.08
C ALA A 65 -14.38 -3.28 2.81
N ALA A 66 -15.25 -2.27 2.69
CA ALA A 66 -15.99 -2.03 1.44
C ALA A 66 -15.07 -1.68 0.25
N GLY A 67 -13.87 -1.19 0.55
CA GLY A 67 -12.82 -0.88 -0.41
C GLY A 67 -11.51 -0.58 0.31
N PHE A 68 -10.41 -0.73 -0.42
CA PHE A 68 -9.06 -0.39 0.02
C PHE A 68 -8.49 0.70 -0.88
N THR A 69 -7.98 1.77 -0.27
CA THR A 69 -7.30 2.86 -0.97
C THR A 69 -5.86 2.85 -0.50
N PRO A 70 -4.88 2.59 -1.38
CA PRO A 70 -3.47 2.72 -1.04
C PRO A 70 -3.18 4.11 -0.49
N ASP A 71 -2.24 4.21 0.45
CA ASP A 71 -1.87 5.52 0.95
C ASP A 71 -1.19 6.37 -0.13
N LEU A 72 -1.19 7.68 0.13
CA LEU A 72 -0.74 8.66 -0.86
C LEU A 72 0.74 8.42 -1.20
N GLY A 73 1.58 8.11 -0.21
CA GLY A 73 3.02 7.92 -0.40
C GLY A 73 3.36 6.77 -1.35
N ASP A 74 2.55 5.72 -1.37
CA ASP A 74 2.71 4.60 -2.32
C ASP A 74 2.25 4.92 -3.75
N THR A 75 1.52 6.01 -3.95
CA THR A 75 0.85 6.32 -5.22
C THR A 75 1.28 7.61 -5.88
N ILE A 76 2.00 8.50 -5.18
CA ILE A 76 2.50 9.76 -5.75
C ILE A 76 4.03 9.75 -5.91
N PRO A 77 4.56 9.84 -7.14
CA PRO A 77 5.99 10.00 -7.35
C PRO A 77 6.45 11.44 -7.07
N ALA A 78 7.77 11.65 -7.10
CA ALA A 78 8.34 12.99 -7.22
C ALA A 78 7.83 13.68 -8.51
N PRO A 79 7.68 15.02 -8.50
CA PRO A 79 8.06 15.95 -7.43
C PRO A 79 7.02 16.07 -6.30
N PHE A 80 5.78 15.58 -6.50
CA PHE A 80 4.71 15.81 -5.55
C PHE A 80 4.93 15.10 -4.21
N GLY A 81 5.32 13.83 -4.21
CA GLY A 81 5.56 13.08 -2.96
C GLY A 81 6.60 13.72 -2.04
N GLU A 82 7.67 14.27 -2.61
CA GLU A 82 8.70 14.98 -1.84
C GLU A 82 8.19 16.30 -1.25
N ALA A 83 7.40 17.05 -2.03
CA ALA A 83 6.83 18.32 -1.61
C ALA A 83 5.74 18.15 -0.54
N GLU A 84 4.92 17.10 -0.66
CA GLU A 84 3.89 16.75 0.32
C GLU A 84 4.50 16.39 1.67
N TRP A 85 5.52 15.52 1.69
CA TRP A 85 6.21 15.16 2.92
C TRP A 85 6.86 16.37 3.59
N ARG A 86 7.52 17.22 2.80
CA ARG A 86 8.11 18.47 3.31
C ARG A 86 7.05 19.39 3.91
N ALA A 87 5.91 19.56 3.23
CA ALA A 87 4.82 20.40 3.74
C ALA A 87 4.30 19.90 5.10
N ILE A 88 4.16 18.58 5.29
CA ILE A 88 3.77 17.99 6.58
C ILE A 88 4.79 18.34 7.67
N VAL A 89 6.08 18.13 7.39
CA VAL A 89 7.16 18.43 8.34
C VAL A 89 7.19 19.91 8.71
N ASP A 90 7.09 20.80 7.72
CA ASP A 90 7.12 22.25 7.91
C ASP A 90 5.93 22.73 8.76
N ILE A 91 4.73 22.22 8.49
CA ILE A 91 3.52 22.54 9.28
C ILE A 91 3.68 22.11 10.74
N ILE A 92 4.20 20.90 10.97
CA ILE A 92 4.45 20.40 12.34
C ILE A 92 5.51 21.25 13.06
N GLN A 93 6.47 21.81 12.32
CA GLN A 93 7.48 22.74 12.85
C GLN A 93 6.99 24.18 13.00
N GLY A 94 5.73 24.48 12.65
CA GLY A 94 5.10 25.78 12.88
C GLY A 94 5.13 26.72 11.67
N ALA A 95 5.43 26.22 10.47
CA ALA A 95 5.25 26.98 9.24
C ALA A 95 3.76 27.28 8.99
N ASP A 96 3.50 28.33 8.22
CA ASP A 96 2.13 28.65 7.78
C ASP A 96 1.57 27.54 6.87
N ILE A 97 0.38 27.05 7.22
CA ILE A 97 -0.27 25.93 6.53
C ILE A 97 -0.54 26.26 5.07
N ALA A 98 -1.05 27.46 4.78
CA ALA A 98 -1.41 27.84 3.41
C ALA A 98 -0.17 27.90 2.51
N THR A 99 0.94 28.43 3.03
CA THR A 99 2.21 28.52 2.32
C THR A 99 2.80 27.14 2.05
N ALA A 100 2.84 26.25 3.06
CA ALA A 100 3.36 24.89 2.90
C ALA A 100 2.53 24.08 1.88
N LEU A 101 1.20 24.16 1.97
CA LEU A 101 0.30 23.47 1.05
C LEU A 101 0.34 24.05 -0.37
N ALA A 102 0.58 25.35 -0.55
CA ALA A 102 0.73 25.95 -1.87
C ALA A 102 1.94 25.38 -2.63
N ALA A 103 3.04 25.12 -1.93
CA ALA A 103 4.23 24.49 -2.52
C ALA A 103 3.94 23.04 -2.95
N ALA A 104 3.25 22.27 -2.11
CA ALA A 104 2.82 20.91 -2.44
C ALA A 104 1.85 20.89 -3.65
N ALA A 105 0.89 21.82 -3.69
CA ALA A 105 -0.06 21.94 -4.80
C ALA A 105 0.63 22.32 -6.12
N ALA A 106 1.64 23.19 -6.08
CA ALA A 106 2.44 23.51 -7.26
C ALA A 106 3.20 22.27 -7.80
N ALA A 107 3.83 21.50 -6.92
CA ALA A 107 4.49 20.25 -7.30
C ALA A 107 3.51 19.19 -7.82
N GLN A 108 2.28 19.15 -7.29
CA GLN A 108 1.22 18.30 -7.81
C GLN A 108 0.83 18.70 -9.24
N ALA A 109 0.61 19.99 -9.50
CA ALA A 109 0.27 20.50 -10.83
C ALA A 109 1.38 20.16 -11.84
N GLU A 110 2.65 20.37 -11.46
CA GLU A 110 3.80 19.99 -12.28
C GLU A 110 3.80 18.48 -12.61
N GLY A 111 3.63 17.63 -11.60
CA GLY A 111 3.58 16.17 -11.77
C GLY A 111 2.43 15.69 -12.66
N LEU A 112 1.35 16.46 -12.75
CA LEU A 112 0.20 16.20 -13.64
C LEU A 112 0.32 16.88 -15.01
N GLY A 113 1.38 17.67 -15.25
CA GLY A 113 1.55 18.45 -16.47
C GLY A 113 0.50 19.57 -16.65
N GLN A 114 0.02 20.16 -15.55
CA GLN A 114 -0.99 21.22 -15.50
C GLN A 114 -0.38 22.61 -15.28
#